data_AF-A0A2V7Z0Y7-F1
#
_entry.id   AF-A0A2V7Z0Y7-F1
#
_cell.length_a   1.000
_cell.length_b   1.000
_cell.length_c   1.000
_cell.angle_alpha   90.00
_cell.angle_beta   90.00
_cell.angle_gamma   90.00
#
_symmetry.space_group_name_H-M   'P 1'
#
loop_
_entity.id
_entity.type
_entity.pdbx_description
1 polymer ?
#
loop_
_entity_poly.entity_id
_entity_poly.type
_entity_poly.pdbx_seq_one_letter_code
_entity_poly.pdbx_strand_id
1 'polypeptide(L)'
;RRFQEAEELLARSSSLFQLAGDRAEAARPLLALGLMYYDRQEPGKAIETTEAALAHLSPESDPHLYLCGRHNLALFLVEGGRFDAAAELLQADAELYERFADPWTVLRQFWLRGKIAFATGRRAEAEQAFREVRRGFIQQGNGYDAAMVSLDLALLCLKAGRTAEVKPIAAEMHTLFGAQEIHREAAAALLLFQEAAEREALTAEWVEDLTAYLKRARENPELRFSTAHLRGR
;
A
#
# COMPACT_ATOMS: atom_id res chain seq x y z
N ARG A 1 23.56 -3.45 0.43
CA ARG A 1 24.16 -4.81 0.35
C ARG A 1 23.10 -5.91 0.31
N ARG A 2 22.26 -6.08 1.36
CA ARG A 2 21.19 -7.11 1.36
C ARG A 2 20.13 -6.95 0.25
N PHE A 3 19.79 -5.71 -0.11
CA PHE A 3 18.83 -5.46 -1.21
C PHE A 3 19.35 -5.92 -2.57
N GLN A 4 20.57 -5.51 -2.92
CA GLN A 4 21.19 -5.90 -4.19
C GLN A 4 21.36 -7.42 -4.32
N GLU A 5 21.71 -8.09 -3.22
CA GLU A 5 21.77 -9.55 -3.17
C GLU A 5 20.40 -10.19 -3.39
N ALA A 6 19.33 -9.65 -2.78
CA ALA A 6 17.97 -10.15 -3.00
C ALA A 6 17.49 -9.90 -4.43
N GLU A 7 17.79 -8.73 -5.01
CA GLU A 7 17.51 -8.40 -6.41
C GLU A 7 18.19 -9.41 -7.36
N GLU A 8 19.49 -9.66 -7.16
CA GLU A 8 20.26 -10.63 -7.95
C GLU A 8 19.69 -12.06 -7.82
N LEU A 9 19.32 -12.48 -6.60
CA LEU A 9 18.74 -13.80 -6.35
C LEU A 9 17.37 -13.97 -7.00
N LEU A 10 16.48 -12.97 -6.90
CA LEU A 10 15.15 -13.02 -7.49
C LEU A 10 15.21 -13.00 -9.02
N ALA A 11 16.05 -12.14 -9.60
CA ALA A 11 16.28 -12.09 -11.04
C ALA A 11 16.82 -13.44 -11.56
N ARG A 12 17.82 -14.00 -10.88
CA ARG A 12 18.39 -15.31 -11.22
C ARG A 12 17.36 -16.43 -11.09
N SER A 13 16.53 -16.42 -10.05
CA SER A 13 15.46 -17.39 -9.87
C SER A 13 14.48 -17.36 -11.03
N SER A 14 14.05 -16.17 -11.47
CA SER A 14 13.16 -16.03 -12.63
C SER A 14 13.81 -16.59 -13.90
N SER A 15 15.08 -16.24 -14.17
CA SER A 15 15.79 -16.76 -15.35
C SER A 15 15.89 -18.29 -15.35
N LEU A 16 16.12 -18.92 -14.20
CA LEU A 16 16.19 -20.39 -14.10
C LEU A 16 14.85 -21.06 -14.41
N PHE A 17 13.73 -20.51 -13.92
CA PHE A 17 12.40 -21.02 -14.24
C PHE A 17 12.06 -20.83 -15.72
N GLN A 18 12.43 -19.70 -16.32
CA GLN A 18 12.26 -19.48 -17.75
C GLN A 18 13.03 -20.50 -18.60
N LEU A 19 14.29 -20.81 -18.23
CA LEU A 19 15.09 -21.84 -18.89
C LEU A 19 14.50 -23.24 -18.73
N ALA A 20 13.83 -23.51 -17.61
CA ALA A 20 13.11 -24.77 -17.37
C ALA A 20 11.75 -24.84 -18.08
N GLY A 21 11.29 -23.75 -18.72
CA GLY A 21 9.98 -23.66 -19.38
C GLY A 21 8.81 -23.41 -18.42
N ASP A 22 9.08 -23.18 -17.13
CA ASP A 22 8.07 -22.96 -16.11
C ASP A 22 7.73 -21.46 -16.00
N ARG A 23 6.82 -21.01 -16.87
CA ARG A 23 6.49 -19.58 -17.01
C ARG A 23 5.82 -19.02 -15.75
N ALA A 24 4.88 -19.75 -15.16
CA ALA A 24 4.16 -19.28 -13.97
C ALA A 24 5.12 -19.13 -12.77
N GLU A 25 6.03 -20.08 -12.59
CA GLU A 25 7.03 -20.00 -11.52
C GLU A 25 8.09 -18.93 -11.78
N ALA A 26 8.36 -18.57 -13.05
CA ALA A 26 9.20 -17.43 -13.38
C ALA A 26 8.60 -16.07 -12.96
N ALA A 27 7.27 -15.98 -12.82
CA ALA A 27 6.58 -14.75 -12.46
C ALA A 27 6.67 -14.41 -10.96
N ARG A 28 6.67 -15.42 -10.07
CA ARG A 28 6.66 -15.18 -8.61
C ARG A 28 7.86 -14.36 -8.12
N PRO A 29 9.11 -14.66 -8.52
CA PRO A 29 10.26 -13.87 -8.13
C PRO A 29 10.18 -12.43 -8.64
N LEU A 30 9.63 -12.22 -9.85
CA LEU A 30 9.46 -10.90 -10.43
C LEU A 30 8.37 -10.09 -9.70
N LEU A 31 7.25 -10.71 -9.32
CA LEU A 31 6.23 -10.04 -8.51
C LEU A 31 6.75 -9.63 -7.12
N ALA A 32 7.57 -10.48 -6.50
CA ALA A 32 8.26 -10.14 -5.25
C ALA A 32 9.25 -8.99 -5.45
N LEU A 33 10.02 -9.02 -6.54
CA LEU A 33 10.96 -7.95 -6.88
C LEU A 33 10.24 -6.61 -7.15
N GLY A 34 9.08 -6.64 -7.81
CA GLY A 34 8.22 -5.47 -8.01
C GLY A 34 7.79 -4.82 -6.70
N LEU A 35 7.34 -5.62 -5.72
CA LEU A 35 7.02 -5.13 -4.37
C LEU A 35 8.24 -4.52 -3.68
N MET A 36 9.41 -5.16 -3.79
CA MET A 36 10.64 -4.64 -3.19
C MET A 36 11.06 -3.28 -3.78
N TYR A 37 10.90 -3.07 -5.09
CA TYR A 37 11.12 -1.75 -5.69
C TYR A 37 10.10 -0.71 -5.22
N TYR A 38 8.84 -1.12 -5.05
CA TYR A 38 7.81 -0.24 -4.53
C TYR A 38 8.10 0.22 -3.10
N ASP A 39 8.51 -0.68 -2.20
CA ASP A 39 8.87 -0.36 -0.81
C ASP A 39 10.07 0.59 -0.73
N ARG A 40 10.94 0.57 -1.75
CA ARG A 40 12.06 1.49 -1.91
C ARG A 40 11.72 2.82 -2.55
N GLN A 41 10.44 3.06 -2.85
CA GLN A 41 9.97 4.26 -3.54
C GLN A 41 10.52 4.39 -4.97
N GLU A 42 10.68 3.26 -5.66
CA GLU A 42 11.09 3.18 -7.07
C GLU A 42 9.91 2.69 -7.94
N PRO A 43 8.78 3.45 -8.02
CA PRO A 43 7.54 2.97 -8.63
C PRO A 43 7.67 2.62 -10.13
N GLY A 44 8.56 3.30 -10.86
CA GLY A 44 8.83 2.98 -12.27
C GLY A 44 9.37 1.57 -12.46
N LYS A 45 10.37 1.16 -11.66
CA LYS A 45 10.91 -0.21 -11.69
C LYS A 45 9.90 -1.23 -11.19
N ALA A 46 9.09 -0.86 -10.18
CA ALA A 46 8.03 -1.71 -9.66
C ALA A 46 7.00 -2.05 -10.74
N ILE A 47 6.58 -1.05 -11.52
CA ILE A 47 5.68 -1.21 -12.68
C ILE A 47 6.32 -2.11 -13.74
N GLU A 48 7.52 -1.76 -14.23
CA GLU A 48 8.21 -2.50 -15.30
C GLU A 48 8.42 -3.98 -14.93
N THR A 49 8.87 -4.24 -13.70
CA THR A 49 9.12 -5.61 -13.22
C THR A 49 7.82 -6.41 -13.09
N THR A 50 6.74 -5.76 -12.67
CA THR A 50 5.42 -6.42 -12.53
C THR A 50 4.79 -6.71 -13.88
N GLU A 51 4.93 -5.81 -14.85
CA GLU A 51 4.51 -6.04 -16.23
C GLU A 51 5.27 -7.21 -16.86
N ALA A 52 6.58 -7.30 -16.63
CA ALA A 52 7.39 -8.44 -17.06
C ALA A 52 6.90 -9.76 -16.42
N ALA A 53 6.54 -9.75 -15.13
CA ALA A 53 5.96 -10.91 -14.46
C ALA A 53 4.62 -11.34 -15.09
N LEU A 54 3.75 -10.37 -15.35
CA LEU A 54 2.42 -10.60 -15.93
C LEU A 54 2.50 -11.17 -17.35
N ALA A 55 3.55 -10.84 -18.12
CA ALA A 55 3.78 -11.43 -19.44
C ALA A 55 4.01 -12.96 -19.42
N HIS A 56 4.30 -13.53 -18.24
CA HIS A 56 4.47 -14.97 -18.04
C HIS A 56 3.22 -15.68 -17.51
N LEU A 57 2.15 -14.94 -17.17
CA LEU A 57 0.95 -15.46 -16.52
C LEU A 57 -0.25 -15.44 -17.46
N SER A 58 -1.08 -16.49 -17.43
CA SER A 58 -2.37 -16.52 -18.11
C SER A 58 -3.50 -16.23 -17.11
N PRO A 59 -4.44 -15.32 -17.41
CA PRO A 59 -5.61 -15.10 -16.55
C PRO A 59 -6.55 -16.32 -16.48
N GLU A 60 -6.47 -17.26 -17.41
CA GLU A 60 -7.24 -18.51 -17.41
C GLU A 60 -6.53 -19.62 -16.62
N SER A 61 -5.22 -19.76 -16.81
CA SER A 61 -4.40 -20.86 -16.28
C SER A 61 -3.84 -20.55 -14.89
N ASP A 62 -3.47 -19.29 -14.64
CA ASP A 62 -2.85 -18.79 -13.41
C ASP A 62 -3.69 -17.66 -12.74
N PRO A 63 -5.03 -17.79 -12.65
CA PRO A 63 -5.95 -16.67 -12.40
C PRO A 63 -5.65 -15.93 -11.09
N HIS A 64 -5.28 -16.66 -10.03
CA HIS A 64 -4.98 -16.06 -8.73
C HIS A 64 -3.66 -15.27 -8.75
N LEU A 65 -2.59 -15.86 -9.30
CA LEU A 65 -1.28 -15.21 -9.35
C LEU A 65 -1.31 -14.01 -10.31
N TYR A 66 -2.04 -14.13 -11.42
CA TYR A 66 -2.33 -13.02 -12.32
C TYR A 66 -3.05 -11.89 -11.59
N LEU A 67 -4.12 -12.18 -10.82
CA LEU A 67 -4.82 -11.16 -10.03
C LEU A 67 -3.89 -10.45 -9.03
N CYS A 68 -3.02 -11.20 -8.33
CA CYS A 68 -2.02 -10.61 -7.43
C CYS A 68 -1.11 -9.62 -8.17
N GLY A 69 -0.61 -9.99 -9.35
CA GLY A 69 0.23 -9.12 -10.16
C GLY A 69 -0.51 -7.88 -10.67
N ARG A 70 -1.75 -8.05 -11.14
CA ARG A 70 -2.59 -6.93 -11.58
C ARG A 70 -2.93 -5.98 -10.44
N HIS A 71 -3.24 -6.51 -9.26
CA HIS A 71 -3.47 -5.71 -8.07
C HIS A 71 -2.24 -4.87 -7.69
N ASN A 72 -1.04 -5.48 -7.68
CA ASN A 72 0.21 -4.77 -7.42
C ASN A 72 0.47 -3.69 -8.47
N LEU A 73 0.25 -3.98 -9.75
CA LEU A 73 0.39 -3.01 -10.82
C LEU A 73 -0.55 -1.81 -10.63
N ALA A 74 -1.82 -2.05 -10.29
CA ALA A 74 -2.76 -0.96 -9.98
C ALA A 74 -2.32 -0.12 -8.78
N LEU A 75 -1.82 -0.74 -7.72
CA LEU A 75 -1.24 -0.02 -6.58
C LEU A 75 -0.07 0.87 -7.01
N PHE A 76 0.85 0.35 -7.81
CA PHE A 76 2.03 1.10 -8.24
C PHE A 76 1.67 2.23 -9.20
N LEU A 77 0.66 2.02 -10.06
CA LEU A 77 0.12 3.07 -10.92
C LEU A 77 -0.53 4.19 -10.10
N VAL A 78 -1.34 3.86 -9.09
CA VAL A 78 -1.95 4.86 -8.19
C VAL A 78 -0.86 5.68 -7.49
N GLU A 79 0.14 5.02 -6.93
CA GLU A 79 1.21 5.66 -6.17
C GLU A 79 2.19 6.43 -7.08
N GLY A 80 2.29 6.04 -8.35
CA GLY A 80 2.99 6.77 -9.42
C GLY A 80 2.15 7.88 -10.09
N GLY A 81 0.94 8.16 -9.61
CA GLY A 81 0.07 9.22 -10.12
C GLY A 81 -0.65 8.90 -11.44
N ARG A 82 -0.63 7.64 -11.89
CA ARG A 82 -1.24 7.16 -13.14
C ARG A 82 -2.66 6.64 -12.89
N PHE A 83 -3.54 7.53 -12.42
CA PHE A 83 -4.86 7.15 -11.91
C PHE A 83 -5.80 6.57 -12.96
N ASP A 84 -5.78 7.10 -14.19
CA ASP A 84 -6.64 6.62 -15.28
C ASP A 84 -6.27 5.18 -15.66
N ALA A 85 -4.97 4.90 -15.84
CA ALA A 85 -4.48 3.55 -16.13
C ALA A 85 -4.81 2.56 -15.00
N ALA A 86 -4.72 2.99 -13.74
CA ALA A 86 -5.12 2.15 -12.61
C ALA A 86 -6.64 1.87 -12.61
N ALA A 87 -7.47 2.85 -12.95
CA ALA A 87 -8.92 2.70 -13.03
C ALA A 87 -9.32 1.75 -14.18
N GLU A 88 -8.71 1.90 -15.36
CA GLU A 88 -8.89 1.01 -16.50
C GLU A 88 -8.51 -0.43 -16.15
N LEU A 89 -7.40 -0.63 -15.44
CA LEU A 89 -6.98 -1.95 -14.97
C LEU A 89 -8.02 -2.57 -14.03
N LEU A 90 -8.48 -1.83 -13.03
CA LEU A 90 -9.50 -2.33 -12.08
C LEU A 90 -10.84 -2.64 -12.75
N GLN A 91 -11.18 -1.91 -13.82
CA GLN A 91 -12.37 -2.17 -14.62
C GLN A 91 -12.20 -3.42 -15.49
N ALA A 92 -11.06 -3.56 -16.16
CA ALA A 92 -10.77 -4.71 -17.01
C ALA A 92 -10.74 -6.03 -16.21
N ASP A 93 -10.26 -5.99 -14.96
CA ASP A 93 -10.15 -7.16 -14.10
C ASP A 93 -11.37 -7.34 -13.16
N ALA A 94 -12.50 -6.65 -13.40
CA ALA A 94 -13.66 -6.68 -12.50
C ALA A 94 -14.20 -8.11 -12.27
N GLU A 95 -14.39 -8.88 -13.34
CA GLU A 95 -14.84 -10.28 -13.25
C GLU A 95 -13.83 -11.18 -12.50
N LEU A 96 -12.54 -10.86 -12.64
CA LEU A 96 -11.47 -11.61 -11.95
C LEU A 96 -11.47 -11.31 -10.45
N TYR A 97 -11.70 -10.07 -10.05
CA TYR A 97 -11.91 -9.72 -8.63
C TYR A 97 -13.17 -10.39 -8.06
N GLU A 98 -14.27 -10.47 -8.82
CA GLU A 98 -15.48 -11.18 -8.40
C GLU A 98 -15.23 -12.68 -8.19
N ARG A 99 -14.42 -13.29 -9.06
CA ARG A 99 -14.01 -14.69 -8.92
C ARG A 99 -13.20 -14.96 -7.65
N PHE A 100 -12.44 -13.98 -7.17
CA PHE A 100 -11.63 -14.05 -5.94
C PHE A 100 -12.11 -13.06 -4.88
N ALA A 101 -13.43 -12.98 -4.67
CA ALA A 101 -14.04 -12.05 -3.73
C ALA A 101 -13.92 -12.49 -2.25
N ASP A 102 -12.73 -12.95 -1.83
CA ASP A 102 -12.47 -13.13 -0.41
C ASP A 102 -12.44 -11.77 0.31
N PRO A 103 -12.78 -11.72 1.61
CA PRO A 103 -12.92 -10.47 2.33
C PRO A 103 -11.68 -9.57 2.30
N TRP A 104 -10.47 -10.11 2.20
CA TRP A 104 -9.24 -9.31 2.16
C TRP A 104 -9.01 -8.72 0.76
N THR A 105 -9.20 -9.51 -0.29
CA THR A 105 -9.08 -9.06 -1.68
C THR A 105 -10.09 -7.95 -2.02
N VAL A 106 -11.34 -8.09 -1.55
CA VAL A 106 -12.38 -7.07 -1.75
C VAL A 106 -12.00 -5.75 -1.09
N LEU A 107 -11.51 -5.78 0.16
CA LEU A 107 -11.09 -4.56 0.86
C LEU A 107 -9.93 -3.87 0.16
N ARG A 108 -8.94 -4.63 -0.32
CA ARG A 108 -7.80 -4.06 -1.06
C ARG A 108 -8.23 -3.46 -2.40
N GLN A 109 -9.14 -4.10 -3.13
CA GLN A 109 -9.70 -3.52 -4.36
C GLN A 109 -10.42 -2.21 -4.06
N PHE A 110 -11.25 -2.17 -3.02
CA PHE A 110 -12.02 -1.00 -2.65
C PHE A 110 -11.11 0.13 -2.14
N TRP A 111 -10.01 -0.21 -1.48
CA TRP A 111 -8.99 0.76 -1.07
C TRP A 111 -8.34 1.45 -2.27
N LEU A 112 -7.98 0.71 -3.32
CA LEU A 112 -7.45 1.29 -4.57
C LEU A 112 -8.46 2.24 -5.21
N ARG A 113 -9.74 1.86 -5.26
CA ARG A 113 -10.82 2.74 -5.75
C ARG A 113 -10.92 4.03 -4.92
N GLY A 114 -10.83 3.92 -3.59
CA GLY A 114 -10.79 5.07 -2.68
C GLY A 114 -9.61 6.01 -2.93
N LYS A 115 -8.40 5.46 -3.15
CA LYS A 115 -7.21 6.25 -3.50
C LYS A 115 -7.37 6.96 -4.84
N ILE A 116 -7.91 6.28 -5.86
CA ILE A 116 -8.21 6.90 -7.16
C ILE A 116 -9.25 8.02 -6.99
N ALA A 117 -10.35 7.78 -6.26
CA ALA A 117 -11.36 8.79 -5.98
C ALA A 117 -10.78 10.02 -5.25
N PHE A 118 -9.88 9.79 -4.28
CA PHE A 118 -9.21 10.86 -3.56
C PHE A 118 -8.37 11.72 -4.49
N ALA A 119 -7.54 11.06 -5.31
CA ALA A 119 -6.66 11.73 -6.26
C ALA A 119 -7.42 12.49 -7.37
N THR A 120 -8.58 12.00 -7.79
CA THR A 120 -9.41 12.65 -8.82
C THR A 120 -10.45 13.63 -8.25
N GLY A 121 -10.36 13.96 -6.95
CA GLY A 121 -11.19 15.00 -6.32
C GLY A 121 -12.61 14.56 -5.93
N ARG A 122 -12.95 13.27 -6.08
CA ARG A 122 -14.21 12.66 -5.63
C ARG A 122 -14.17 12.39 -4.13
N ARG A 123 -14.12 13.46 -3.34
CA ARG A 123 -13.85 13.42 -1.89
C ARG A 123 -14.86 12.57 -1.10
N ALA A 124 -16.15 12.68 -1.41
CA ALA A 124 -17.18 11.92 -0.69
C ALA A 124 -17.04 10.40 -0.92
N GLU A 125 -16.81 9.99 -2.17
CA GLU A 125 -16.56 8.58 -2.52
C GLU A 125 -15.30 8.05 -1.85
N ALA A 126 -14.22 8.82 -1.85
CA ALA A 126 -12.97 8.46 -1.20
C ALA A 126 -13.13 8.29 0.33
N GLU A 127 -13.82 9.21 0.98
CA GLU A 127 -14.06 9.19 2.41
C GLU A 127 -14.92 7.99 2.83
N GLN A 128 -15.99 7.70 2.08
CA GLN A 128 -16.79 6.50 2.29
C GLN A 128 -15.94 5.24 2.12
N ALA A 129 -15.16 5.15 1.04
CA ALA A 129 -14.30 4.01 0.78
C ALA A 129 -13.28 3.80 1.91
N PHE A 130 -12.56 4.84 2.33
CA PHE A 130 -11.59 4.71 3.41
C PHE A 130 -12.22 4.31 4.75
N ARG A 131 -13.39 4.84 5.11
CA ARG A 131 -14.09 4.41 6.33
C ARG A 131 -14.52 2.94 6.28
N GLU A 132 -15.08 2.50 5.16
CA GLU A 132 -15.51 1.12 4.97
C GLU A 132 -14.33 0.15 5.00
N VAL A 133 -13.26 0.46 4.24
CA VAL A 133 -12.04 -0.34 4.19
C VAL A 133 -11.37 -0.42 5.57
N ARG A 134 -11.22 0.72 6.25
CA ARG A 134 -10.63 0.79 7.59
C ARG A 134 -11.37 -0.13 8.56
N ARG A 135 -12.70 -0.03 8.61
CA ARG A 135 -13.53 -0.88 9.47
C ARG A 135 -13.37 -2.36 9.10
N GLY A 136 -13.33 -2.70 7.82
CA GLY A 136 -13.14 -4.06 7.35
C GLY A 136 -11.80 -4.66 7.80
N PHE A 137 -10.70 -3.92 7.64
CA PHE A 137 -9.38 -4.40 8.11
C PHE A 137 -9.30 -4.54 9.62
N ILE A 138 -9.91 -3.63 10.39
CA ILE A 138 -10.03 -3.76 11.85
C ILE A 138 -10.75 -5.07 12.23
N GLN A 139 -11.88 -5.36 11.59
CA GLN A 139 -12.67 -6.57 11.86
C GLN A 139 -11.93 -7.85 11.51
N GLN A 140 -11.01 -7.80 10.53
CA GLN A 140 -10.17 -8.93 10.13
C GLN A 140 -8.88 -9.05 10.97
N GLY A 141 -8.62 -8.12 11.89
CA GLY A 141 -7.35 -8.08 12.63
C GLY A 141 -6.15 -7.68 11.77
N ASN A 142 -6.36 -7.05 10.61
CA ASN A 142 -5.31 -6.56 9.73
C ASN A 142 -4.86 -5.16 10.18
N GLY A 143 -4.13 -5.09 11.30
CA GLY A 143 -3.78 -3.83 11.96
C GLY A 143 -2.97 -2.88 11.08
N TYR A 144 -2.01 -3.43 10.33
CA TYR A 144 -1.13 -2.65 9.48
C TYR A 144 -1.89 -1.95 8.34
N ASP A 145 -2.72 -2.69 7.60
CA ASP A 145 -3.48 -2.12 6.49
C ASP A 145 -4.57 -1.18 7.01
N ALA A 146 -5.17 -1.46 8.19
CA ALA A 146 -6.08 -0.52 8.86
C ALA A 146 -5.39 0.81 9.22
N ALA A 147 -4.14 0.78 9.69
CA ALA A 147 -3.37 1.98 9.99
C ALA A 147 -3.05 2.78 8.73
N MET A 148 -2.65 2.11 7.64
CA MET A 148 -2.37 2.76 6.36
C MET A 148 -3.62 3.47 5.79
N VAL A 149 -4.79 2.83 5.83
CA VAL A 149 -6.06 3.45 5.41
C VAL A 149 -6.46 4.59 6.35
N SER A 150 -6.14 4.49 7.65
CA SER A 150 -6.37 5.57 8.62
C SER A 150 -5.56 6.82 8.26
N LEU A 151 -4.34 6.67 7.73
CA LEU A 151 -3.54 7.78 7.24
C LEU A 151 -4.11 8.39 5.96
N ASP A 152 -4.61 7.58 5.02
CA ASP A 152 -5.32 8.10 3.84
C ASP A 152 -6.57 8.92 4.26
N LEU A 153 -7.33 8.45 5.25
CA LEU A 153 -8.48 9.17 5.79
C LEU A 153 -8.07 10.46 6.52
N ALA A 154 -7.01 10.43 7.33
CA ALA A 154 -6.48 11.60 8.00
C ALA A 154 -6.01 12.66 6.98
N LEU A 155 -5.30 12.23 5.94
CA LEU A 155 -4.86 13.10 4.84
C LEU A 155 -6.05 13.76 4.15
N LEU A 156 -7.12 13.00 3.89
CA LEU A 156 -8.36 13.53 3.32
C LEU A 156 -8.99 14.60 4.22
N CYS A 157 -9.10 14.35 5.53
CA CYS A 157 -9.64 15.32 6.49
C CYS A 157 -8.79 16.60 6.54
N LEU A 158 -7.45 16.49 6.57
CA LEU A 158 -6.53 17.64 6.57
C LEU A 158 -6.64 18.47 5.30
N LYS A 159 -6.68 17.84 4.11
CA LYS A 159 -6.87 18.57 2.84
C LYS A 159 -8.25 19.23 2.72
N ALA A 160 -9.22 18.81 3.54
CA ALA A 160 -10.54 19.43 3.66
C ALA A 160 -10.63 20.48 4.80
N GLY A 161 -9.54 20.74 5.55
CA GLY A 161 -9.54 21.64 6.70
C GLY A 161 -10.26 21.11 7.94
N ARG A 162 -10.56 19.80 7.99
CA ARG A 162 -11.32 19.14 9.07
C ARG A 162 -10.37 18.53 10.11
N THR A 163 -9.47 19.34 10.66
CA THR A 163 -8.41 18.88 11.58
C THR A 163 -8.96 18.18 12.83
N ALA A 164 -10.12 18.62 13.32
CA ALA A 164 -10.78 18.01 14.48
C ALA A 164 -11.13 16.52 14.27
N GLU A 165 -11.42 16.11 13.03
CA GLU A 165 -11.74 14.70 12.72
C GLU A 165 -10.50 13.79 12.75
N VAL A 166 -9.30 14.34 12.73
CA VAL A 166 -8.05 13.57 12.74
C VAL A 166 -7.73 13.03 14.14
N LYS A 167 -8.14 13.73 15.21
CA LYS A 167 -7.89 13.33 16.59
C LYS A 167 -8.41 11.93 16.92
N PRO A 168 -9.70 11.60 16.72
CA PRO A 168 -10.19 10.26 16.99
C PRO A 168 -9.53 9.19 16.10
N ILE A 169 -9.19 9.53 14.85
CA ILE A 169 -8.46 8.61 13.96
C ILE A 169 -7.09 8.28 14.57
N ALA A 170 -6.32 9.29 14.97
CA ALA A 170 -5.00 9.12 15.56
C ALA A 170 -5.04 8.39 16.90
N ALA A 171 -6.03 8.71 17.74
CA ALA A 171 -6.25 8.05 19.02
C ALA A 171 -6.56 6.56 18.85
N GLU A 172 -7.27 6.15 17.81
CA GLU A 172 -7.55 4.72 17.57
C GLU A 172 -6.35 3.97 16.97
N MET A 173 -5.39 4.65 16.33
CA MET A 173 -4.31 3.97 15.59
C MET A 173 -3.36 3.14 16.45
N HIS A 174 -3.14 3.49 17.71
CA HIS A 174 -2.25 2.73 18.60
C HIS A 174 -2.81 1.36 19.00
N THR A 175 -4.13 1.16 18.91
CA THR A 175 -4.79 -0.11 19.25
C THR A 175 -4.98 -1.02 18.04
N LEU A 176 -4.68 -0.52 16.83
CA LEU A 176 -4.86 -1.29 15.59
C LEU A 176 -3.89 -2.48 15.51
N PHE A 177 -2.73 -2.36 16.13
CA PHE A 177 -1.67 -3.36 16.04
C PHE A 177 -1.78 -4.39 17.17
N GLY A 178 -1.71 -5.66 16.80
CA GLY A 178 -1.46 -6.73 17.76
C GLY A 178 -0.07 -6.61 18.39
N ALA A 179 0.15 -7.28 19.53
CA ALA A 179 1.40 -7.24 20.30
C ALA A 179 2.67 -7.65 19.53
N GLN A 180 2.53 -8.29 18.35
CA GLN A 180 3.63 -8.72 17.49
C GLN A 180 3.72 -7.94 16.16
N GLU A 181 2.75 -7.08 15.85
CA GLU A 181 2.63 -6.46 14.53
C GLU A 181 3.35 -5.11 14.42
N ILE A 182 3.62 -4.44 15.55
CA ILE A 182 4.26 -3.13 15.53
C ILE A 182 5.66 -3.15 16.13
N HIS A 183 6.61 -2.72 15.32
CA HIS A 183 7.99 -2.49 15.75
C HIS A 183 8.08 -1.23 16.61
N ARG A 184 9.06 -1.19 17.51
CA ARG A 184 9.25 -0.09 18.46
C ARG A 184 9.27 1.29 17.80
N GLU A 185 9.96 1.42 16.66
CA GLU A 185 10.08 2.69 15.95
C GLU A 185 8.76 3.09 15.27
N ALA A 186 7.98 2.13 14.76
CA ALA A 186 6.65 2.39 14.22
C ALA A 186 5.67 2.86 15.32
N ALA A 187 5.73 2.23 16.50
CA ALA A 187 4.92 2.64 17.65
C ALA A 187 5.27 4.07 18.11
N ALA A 188 6.57 4.41 18.15
CA ALA A 188 7.02 5.76 18.46
C ALA A 188 6.50 6.80 17.45
N ALA A 189 6.53 6.48 16.15
CA ALA A 189 6.01 7.36 15.11
C ALA A 189 4.50 7.62 15.26
N LEU A 190 3.72 6.60 15.61
CA LEU A 190 2.28 6.73 15.86
C LEU A 190 1.96 7.53 17.13
N LEU A 191 2.78 7.42 18.18
CA LEU A 191 2.64 8.27 19.37
C LEU A 191 2.88 9.75 19.03
N LEU A 192 3.89 10.03 18.21
CA LEU A 192 4.15 11.40 17.72
C LEU A 192 3.00 11.93 16.85
N PHE A 193 2.40 11.05 16.02
CA PHE A 193 1.22 11.39 15.24
C PHE A 193 0.04 11.77 16.13
N GLN A 194 -0.23 10.95 17.14
CA GLN A 194 -1.30 11.21 18.10
C GLN A 194 -1.07 12.53 18.86
N GLU A 195 0.13 12.77 19.36
CA GLU A 195 0.45 14.02 20.07
C GLU A 195 0.30 15.25 19.16
N ALA A 196 0.74 15.17 17.91
CA ALA A 196 0.54 16.24 16.92
C ALA A 196 -0.94 16.44 16.58
N ALA A 197 -1.74 15.37 16.49
CA ALA A 197 -3.18 15.45 16.25
C ALA A 197 -3.89 16.18 17.40
N GLU A 198 -3.57 15.84 18.65
CA GLU A 198 -4.16 16.48 19.84
C GLU A 198 -3.93 17.99 19.87
N ARG A 199 -2.73 18.40 19.47
CA ARG A 199 -2.32 19.82 19.36
C ARG A 199 -2.82 20.51 18.10
N GLU A 200 -3.55 19.82 17.22
CA GLU A 200 -3.99 20.30 15.90
C GLU A 200 -2.82 20.81 15.03
N ALA A 201 -1.65 20.21 15.22
CA ALA A 201 -0.40 20.61 14.56
C ALA A 201 -0.08 19.75 13.33
N LEU A 202 -0.95 18.80 12.97
CA LEU A 202 -0.74 17.94 11.80
C LEU A 202 -0.98 18.71 10.50
N THR A 203 -0.05 18.53 9.57
CA THR A 203 -0.17 18.98 8.18
C THR A 203 -0.33 17.78 7.25
N ALA A 204 -0.79 18.02 6.03
CA ALA A 204 -0.86 16.97 5.00
C ALA A 204 0.53 16.35 4.75
N GLU A 205 1.57 17.17 4.68
CA GLU A 205 2.98 16.75 4.51
C GLU A 205 3.42 15.82 5.64
N TRP A 206 3.06 16.13 6.89
CA TRP A 206 3.36 15.27 8.05
C TRP A 206 2.77 13.86 7.89
N VAL A 207 1.51 13.78 7.42
CA VAL A 207 0.82 12.50 7.19
C VAL A 207 1.41 11.75 6.00
N GLU A 208 1.78 12.45 4.93
CA GLU A 208 2.46 11.89 3.76
C GLU A 208 3.83 11.29 4.17
N ASP A 209 4.61 11.99 5.00
CA ASP A 209 5.88 11.52 5.56
C ASP A 209 5.72 10.29 6.46
N LEU A 210 4.72 10.30 7.35
CA LEU A 210 4.43 9.12 8.19
C LEU A 210 4.02 7.92 7.33
N THR A 211 3.21 8.15 6.29
CA THR A 211 2.77 7.10 5.35
C THR A 211 3.97 6.48 4.64
N ALA A 212 4.88 7.31 4.12
CA ALA A 212 6.10 6.84 3.46
C ALA A 212 7.04 6.11 4.42
N TYR A 213 7.15 6.59 5.67
CA TYR A 213 7.92 5.93 6.71
C TYR A 213 7.36 4.55 7.05
N LEU A 214 6.05 4.44 7.33
CA LEU A 214 5.44 3.17 7.69
C LEU A 214 5.66 2.16 6.56
N LYS A 215 5.32 2.49 5.31
CA LYS A 215 5.57 1.62 4.14
C LYS A 215 6.96 0.98 4.18
N ARG A 216 8.01 1.78 4.46
CA ARG A 216 9.40 1.29 4.56
C ARG A 216 9.68 0.49 5.82
N ALA A 217 9.07 0.86 6.95
CA ALA A 217 9.23 0.19 8.23
C ALA A 217 8.60 -1.21 8.25
N ARG A 218 7.63 -1.50 7.36
CA ARG A 218 7.01 -2.83 7.19
C ARG A 218 8.04 -3.92 6.97
N GLU A 219 9.02 -3.66 6.09
CA GLU A 219 10.10 -4.59 5.74
C GLU A 219 11.44 -4.25 6.43
N ASN A 220 11.48 -3.16 7.19
CA ASN A 220 12.68 -2.71 7.91
C ASN A 220 12.34 -2.25 9.34
N PRO A 221 12.21 -3.20 10.29
CA PRO A 221 11.81 -2.95 11.67
C PRO A 221 12.66 -1.92 12.45
N GLU A 222 13.94 -1.80 12.08
CA GLU A 222 14.93 -0.93 12.72
C GLU A 222 15.00 0.47 12.09
N LEU A 223 14.16 0.74 11.07
CA LEU A 223 14.10 2.04 10.44
C LEU A 223 13.59 3.07 11.45
N ARG A 224 14.38 4.11 11.70
CA ARG A 224 13.99 5.19 12.60
C ARG A 224 13.10 6.21 11.89
N PHE A 225 12.05 6.64 12.57
CA PHE A 225 11.28 7.80 12.15
C PHE A 225 12.03 9.08 12.50
N SER A 226 12.15 10.01 11.54
CA SER A 226 12.81 11.31 11.75
C SER A 226 11.81 12.43 11.53
N THR A 227 11.55 13.21 12.58
CA THR A 227 10.74 14.43 12.51
C THR A 227 11.57 15.68 12.22
N ALA A 228 12.87 15.53 11.94
CA ALA A 228 13.79 16.65 11.76
C ALA A 228 13.39 17.58 10.61
N HIS A 229 12.63 17.09 9.63
CA HIS A 229 12.17 17.86 8.48
C HIS A 229 10.81 18.52 8.75
N LEU A 230 10.08 18.06 9.77
CA LEU A 230 8.75 18.53 10.17
C LEU A 230 8.81 19.73 11.13
N ARG A 231 9.98 20.03 11.71
CA ARG A 231 10.22 21.20 12.58
C ARG A 231 10.64 22.47 11.81
N GLY A 232 10.60 22.44 10.49
CA GLY A 232 11.12 23.51 9.64
C GLY A 232 10.10 24.04 8.64
N ARG A 233 9.13 24.82 9.11
CA ARG A 233 8.57 26.03 8.48
C ARG A 233 7.52 26.68 9.36
#